data_AF-A0A371YZ67-F1
#
_entry.id   AF-A0A371YZ67-F1
#
_cell.length_a   1.000
_cell.length_b   1.000
_cell.length_c   1.000
_cell.angle_alpha   90.00
_cell.angle_beta   90.00
_cell.angle_gamma   90.00
#
_symmetry.space_group_name_H-M   'P 1'
#
loop_
_entity.id
_entity.type
_entity.pdbx_description
1 polymer ?
#
loop_
_entity_poly.entity_id
_entity_poly.type
_entity_poly.pdbx_seq_one_letter_code
_entity_poly.pdbx_strand_id
1 'polypeptide(L)'
;MLDVHIAAILEALSNWPEATITGGQLNKLIQGAAPNLDIRAMVGMPTGSGALAAFVLRHLSDDLEQIGYQGKDVLYSIQGREASKLPDGAASQIWRTFVSPSSSKHLVLKQSIPLLLARDAPANGDEAEIEIRKADLDEHDAIRRAFADTLPPVAATALERSGAADADFNKWIATLRRAVPGSVRDWGEFRRQKLAELFRSRIMDIGLSPAIQSAVLGQLTAAERGAYSAYAKATKLPRRASSSAGAKDTFARARRLVHAAVDLMTLDELRTIRLPLGVVLDADRD
;
A
#
# COMPACT_ATOMS: atom_id res chain seq x y z
N MET A 1 -8.31 32.67 29.21
CA MET A 1 -9.14 32.35 28.03
C MET A 1 -8.53 31.24 27.19
N LEU A 2 -7.22 31.29 26.89
CA LEU A 2 -6.51 30.20 26.21
C LEU A 2 -6.80 28.83 26.83
N ASP A 3 -6.63 28.71 28.15
CA ASP A 3 -6.79 27.44 28.87
C ASP A 3 -8.20 26.85 28.74
N VAL A 4 -9.23 27.70 28.63
CA VAL A 4 -10.62 27.25 28.44
C VAL A 4 -10.81 26.62 27.07
N HIS A 5 -10.20 27.19 26.03
CA HIS A 5 -10.26 26.62 24.68
C HIS A 5 -9.47 25.32 24.58
N ILE A 6 -8.27 25.26 25.18
CA ILE A 6 -7.48 24.03 25.21
C ILE A 6 -8.22 22.92 25.95
N ALA A 7 -8.79 23.21 27.13
CA ALA A 7 -9.58 22.23 27.88
C ALA A 7 -10.77 21.69 27.07
N ALA A 8 -11.52 22.55 26.38
CA ALA A 8 -12.62 22.14 25.51
C ALA A 8 -12.17 21.26 24.33
N ILE A 9 -11.00 21.55 23.74
CA ILE A 9 -10.41 20.73 22.67
C ILE A 9 -9.99 19.36 23.21
N LEU A 10 -9.37 19.31 24.38
CA LEU A 10 -8.95 18.05 25.02
C LEU A 10 -10.16 17.18 25.41
N GLU A 11 -11.24 17.80 25.91
CA GLU A 11 -12.50 17.10 26.15
C GLU A 11 -13.12 16.56 24.85
N ALA A 12 -13.07 17.33 23.76
CA ALA A 12 -13.55 16.85 22.47
C ALA A 12 -12.68 15.70 21.92
N LEU A 13 -11.36 15.76 22.11
CA LEU A 13 -10.44 14.68 21.75
C LEU A 13 -10.67 13.42 22.59
N SER A 14 -10.91 13.57 23.90
CA SER A 14 -11.21 12.44 24.79
C SER A 14 -12.53 11.76 24.48
N ASN A 15 -13.43 12.44 23.75
CA ASN A 15 -14.69 11.89 23.23
C ASN A 15 -14.62 11.45 21.75
N TRP A 16 -13.49 11.63 21.07
CA TRP A 16 -13.30 11.16 19.69
C TRP A 16 -13.48 9.63 19.64
N PRO A 17 -14.02 9.01 18.59
CA PRO A 17 -14.24 7.56 18.57
C PRO A 17 -12.99 6.73 18.22
N GLU A 18 -12.00 7.31 17.56
CA GLU A 18 -10.82 6.59 17.04
C GLU A 18 -9.55 6.94 17.84
N ALA A 19 -8.50 6.13 17.70
CA ALA A 19 -7.20 6.43 18.30
C ALA A 19 -6.36 7.40 17.45
N THR A 20 -6.78 7.67 16.22
CA THR A 20 -6.10 8.55 15.28
C THR A 20 -7.04 9.60 14.74
N ILE A 21 -6.49 10.73 14.32
CA ILE A 21 -7.25 11.84 13.73
C ILE A 21 -6.42 12.53 12.64
N THR A 22 -7.01 12.78 11.47
CA THR A 22 -6.32 13.53 10.42
C THR A 22 -6.32 15.03 10.73
N GLY A 23 -5.40 15.80 10.17
CA GLY A 23 -5.31 17.25 10.39
C GLY A 23 -6.58 17.99 10.01
N GLY A 24 -7.23 17.61 8.91
CA GLY A 24 -8.53 18.14 8.51
C GLY A 24 -9.65 17.83 9.51
N GLN A 25 -9.68 16.61 10.07
CA GLN A 25 -10.63 16.23 11.11
C GLN A 25 -10.36 16.97 12.42
N LEU A 26 -9.09 17.06 12.82
CA LEU A 26 -8.64 17.77 14.01
C LEU A 26 -9.00 19.26 13.92
N ASN A 27 -8.78 19.89 12.77
CA ASN A 27 -9.16 21.28 12.57
C ASN A 27 -10.68 21.49 12.70
N LYS A 28 -11.50 20.58 12.18
CA LYS A 28 -12.96 20.63 12.37
C LYS A 28 -13.36 20.44 13.83
N LEU A 29 -12.70 19.52 14.55
CA LEU A 29 -12.93 19.29 15.97
C LEU A 29 -12.60 20.54 16.78
N ILE A 30 -11.46 21.18 16.51
CA ILE A 30 -11.06 22.44 17.15
C ILE A 30 -12.09 23.53 16.88
N GLN A 31 -12.54 23.69 15.63
CA GLN A 31 -13.57 24.69 15.28
C GLN A 31 -14.92 24.41 15.97
N GLY A 32 -15.27 23.15 16.20
CA GLY A 32 -16.49 22.77 16.92
C GLY A 32 -16.40 23.02 18.43
N ALA A 33 -15.28 22.63 19.05
CA ALA A 33 -15.06 22.75 20.49
C ALA A 33 -14.73 24.19 20.94
N ALA A 34 -14.07 24.96 20.07
CA ALA A 34 -13.59 26.31 20.35
C ALA A 34 -13.82 27.24 19.13
N PRO A 35 -15.08 27.58 18.80
CA PRO A 35 -15.43 28.29 17.55
C PRO A 35 -14.82 29.68 17.40
N ASN A 36 -14.47 30.34 18.52
CA ASN A 36 -13.85 31.67 18.52
C ASN A 36 -12.32 31.63 18.56
N LEU A 37 -11.72 30.43 18.50
CA LEU A 37 -10.27 30.28 18.56
C LEU A 37 -9.64 30.52 17.20
N ASP A 38 -8.83 31.58 17.10
CA ASP A 38 -7.96 31.78 15.94
C ASP A 38 -6.60 31.11 16.17
N ILE A 39 -6.49 29.84 15.75
CA ILE A 39 -5.24 29.07 15.87
C ILE A 39 -4.04 29.77 15.22
N ARG A 40 -4.25 30.56 14.15
CA ARG A 40 -3.18 31.26 13.44
C ARG A 40 -2.63 32.40 14.27
N ALA A 41 -3.51 33.18 14.89
CA ALA A 41 -3.11 34.24 15.81
C ALA A 41 -2.32 33.67 16.99
N MET A 42 -2.72 32.51 17.52
CA MET A 42 -2.05 31.91 18.68
C MET A 42 -0.63 31.43 18.40
N VAL A 43 -0.39 30.90 17.21
CA VAL A 43 0.95 30.44 16.81
C VAL A 43 1.75 31.52 16.08
N GLY A 44 1.20 32.72 15.92
CA GLY A 44 1.87 33.84 15.23
C GLY A 44 2.07 33.62 13.74
N MET A 45 1.20 32.84 13.08
CA MET A 45 1.30 32.50 11.65
C MET A 45 0.09 33.04 10.85
N PRO A 46 0.07 34.35 10.52
CA PRO A 46 -1.08 34.97 9.86
C PRO A 46 -1.38 34.38 8.48
N THR A 47 -0.36 33.91 7.76
CA THR A 47 -0.48 33.30 6.42
C THR A 47 0.32 32.00 6.32
N GLY A 48 0.12 31.25 5.22
CA GLY A 48 0.85 30.01 4.95
C GLY A 48 0.21 28.73 5.48
N SER A 49 0.77 27.59 5.09
CA SER A 49 0.45 26.26 5.61
C SER A 49 1.20 26.00 6.92
N GLY A 50 0.70 25.08 7.75
CA GLY A 50 1.42 24.62 8.96
C GLY A 50 0.94 25.21 10.29
N ALA A 51 0.03 26.18 10.30
CA ALA A 51 -0.50 26.75 11.55
C ALA A 51 -1.10 25.68 12.48
N LEU A 52 -1.81 24.69 11.94
CA LEU A 52 -2.32 23.57 12.71
C LEU A 52 -1.20 22.71 13.33
N ALA A 53 -0.17 22.39 12.56
CA ALA A 53 0.95 21.58 13.05
C ALA A 53 1.72 22.32 14.16
N ALA A 54 1.96 23.62 13.98
CA ALA A 54 2.55 24.47 15.01
C ALA A 54 1.67 24.56 16.26
N PHE A 55 0.35 24.60 16.09
CA PHE A 55 -0.61 24.66 17.18
C PHE A 55 -0.58 23.35 17.99
N VAL A 56 -0.62 22.20 17.31
CA VAL A 56 -0.49 20.89 17.94
C VAL A 56 0.82 20.77 18.71
N LEU A 57 1.95 21.08 18.06
CA LEU A 57 3.26 20.99 18.68
C LEU A 57 3.37 21.84 19.96
N ARG A 58 2.79 23.04 19.96
CA ARG A 58 2.91 24.00 21.07
C ARG A 58 1.92 23.76 22.20
N HIS A 59 0.73 23.23 21.92
CA HIS A 59 -0.38 23.22 22.87
C HIS A 59 -1.00 21.84 23.11
N LEU A 60 -0.74 20.86 22.26
CA LEU A 60 -1.36 19.53 22.31
C LEU A 60 -0.33 18.40 22.15
N SER A 61 0.96 18.66 22.31
CA SER A 61 2.02 17.67 22.09
C SER A 61 2.04 16.55 23.13
N ASP A 62 1.48 16.80 24.32
CA ASP A 62 1.30 15.79 25.36
C ASP A 62 0.13 14.83 25.04
N ASP A 63 -0.82 15.26 24.21
CA ASP A 63 -2.05 14.52 23.89
C ASP A 63 -2.07 13.98 22.45
N LEU A 64 -1.28 14.58 21.55
CA LEU A 64 -1.24 14.27 20.14
C LEU A 64 0.19 14.11 19.65
N GLU A 65 0.45 13.00 18.96
CA GLU A 65 1.73 12.73 18.32
C GLU A 65 1.52 12.60 16.81
N GLN A 66 2.32 13.32 16.01
CA GLN A 66 2.28 13.17 14.56
C GLN A 66 2.87 11.81 14.15
N ILE A 67 2.04 10.93 13.60
CA ILE A 67 2.44 9.56 13.20
C ILE A 67 2.59 9.37 11.69
N GLY A 68 2.20 10.35 10.87
CA GLY A 68 2.44 10.31 9.43
C GLY A 68 1.49 11.16 8.62
N TYR A 69 1.10 10.63 7.45
CA TYR A 69 0.21 11.31 6.51
C TYR A 69 -0.83 10.34 5.95
N GLN A 70 -2.05 10.84 5.74
CA GLN A 70 -3.11 10.18 4.98
C GLN A 70 -3.43 11.03 3.74
N GLY A 71 -2.88 10.63 2.59
CA GLY A 71 -2.92 11.45 1.38
C GLY A 71 -2.03 12.69 1.53
N LYS A 72 -2.63 13.89 1.50
CA LYS A 72 -1.92 15.17 1.75
C LYS A 72 -2.12 15.68 3.18
N ASP A 73 -2.92 14.98 3.98
CA ASP A 73 -3.28 15.42 5.33
C ASP A 73 -2.34 14.80 6.37
N VAL A 74 -2.00 15.55 7.40
CA VAL A 74 -1.18 15.06 8.53
C VAL A 74 -2.03 14.10 9.35
N LEU A 75 -1.44 13.02 9.86
CA LEU A 75 -2.12 12.08 10.75
C LEU A 75 -1.52 12.15 12.15
N TYR A 76 -2.38 12.27 13.15
CA TYR A 76 -2.02 12.30 14.56
C TYR A 76 -2.55 11.05 15.28
N SER A 77 -1.75 10.52 16.20
CA SER A 77 -2.17 9.56 17.22
C SER A 77 -2.60 10.31 18.46
N ILE A 78 -3.69 9.88 19.09
CA ILE A 78 -4.18 10.42 20.35
C ILE A 78 -3.57 9.58 21.47
N GLN A 79 -2.80 10.23 22.36
CA GLN A 79 -2.11 9.57 23.46
C GLN A 79 -3.10 8.89 24.43
N GLY A 80 -2.65 7.79 25.04
CA GLY A 80 -3.49 6.99 25.95
C GLY A 80 -4.57 6.15 25.27
N ARG A 81 -4.60 6.11 23.93
CA ARG A 81 -5.53 5.27 23.16
C ARG A 81 -4.79 4.25 22.32
N GLU A 82 -5.22 3.01 22.41
CA GLU A 82 -4.68 1.96 21.55
C GLU A 82 -5.17 2.14 20.11
N ALA A 83 -4.23 2.35 19.19
CA ALA A 83 -4.47 2.31 17.75
C ALA A 83 -4.86 0.90 17.32
N SER A 84 -6.14 0.58 17.43
CA SER A 84 -6.69 -0.72 16.99
C SER A 84 -6.73 -0.87 15.47
N LYS A 85 -6.63 0.23 14.71
CA LYS A 85 -6.67 0.21 13.24
C LYS A 85 -5.65 1.16 12.63
N LEU A 86 -4.95 0.66 11.61
CA LEU A 86 -4.15 1.48 10.70
C LEU A 86 -5.08 2.39 9.88
N PRO A 87 -4.67 3.63 9.59
CA PRO A 87 -5.41 4.54 8.71
C PRO A 87 -5.54 3.94 7.30
N ASP A 88 -6.65 4.25 6.63
CA ASP A 88 -6.95 3.76 5.29
C ASP A 88 -5.84 4.13 4.30
N GLY A 89 -5.25 3.08 3.70
CA GLY A 89 -4.14 3.21 2.73
C GLY A 89 -2.74 3.08 3.33
N ALA A 90 -2.52 3.34 4.63
CA ALA A 90 -1.21 3.07 5.23
C ALA A 90 -0.92 1.58 5.27
N ALA A 91 -1.96 0.77 5.49
CA ALA A 91 -1.87 -0.68 5.41
C ALA A 91 -1.27 -1.14 4.07
N SER A 92 -1.74 -0.62 2.93
CA SER A 92 -1.18 -1.04 1.63
C SER A 92 0.26 -0.56 1.41
N GLN A 93 0.62 0.60 1.97
CA GLN A 93 2.00 1.12 1.89
C GLN A 93 2.99 0.30 2.71
N ILE A 94 2.59 -0.21 3.89
CA ILE A 94 3.44 -1.08 4.73
C ILE A 94 3.87 -2.31 3.93
N TRP A 95 2.91 -3.06 3.37
CA TRP A 95 3.21 -4.25 2.60
C TRP A 95 4.04 -3.91 1.36
N ARG A 96 3.66 -2.86 0.62
CA ARG A 96 4.37 -2.43 -0.59
C ARG A 96 5.81 -2.02 -0.31
N THR A 97 6.06 -1.29 0.77
CA THR A 97 7.41 -0.87 1.17
C THR A 97 8.26 -2.07 1.53
N PHE A 98 7.69 -3.04 2.28
CA PHE A 98 8.42 -4.25 2.65
C PHE A 98 8.84 -5.09 1.43
N VAL A 99 7.91 -5.34 0.49
CA VAL A 99 8.15 -6.24 -0.66
C VAL A 99 8.84 -5.58 -1.86
N SER A 100 9.21 -4.31 -1.75
CA SER A 100 9.81 -3.52 -2.84
C SER A 100 11.22 -3.06 -2.44
N PRO A 101 12.28 -3.78 -2.86
CA PRO A 101 13.66 -3.43 -2.53
C PRO A 101 13.99 -1.97 -2.89
N SER A 102 13.49 -1.52 -4.04
CA SER A 102 13.68 -0.17 -4.57
C SER A 102 12.81 0.92 -3.96
N SER A 103 11.94 0.60 -2.97
CA SER A 103 11.13 1.62 -2.31
C SER A 103 12.03 2.61 -1.57
N SER A 104 11.84 3.92 -1.78
CA SER A 104 12.55 4.96 -1.03
C SER A 104 12.05 5.10 0.41
N LYS A 105 10.96 4.41 0.76
CA LYS A 105 10.38 4.44 2.10
C LYS A 105 11.11 3.46 3.02
N HIS A 106 11.18 3.84 4.28
CA HIS A 106 11.60 3.03 5.41
C HIS A 106 10.38 2.41 6.07
N LEU A 107 10.54 1.20 6.58
CA LEU A 107 9.53 0.54 7.39
C LEU A 107 9.96 0.60 8.85
N VAL A 108 9.22 1.33 9.66
CA VAL A 108 9.58 1.61 11.05
C VAL A 108 8.47 1.09 11.97
N LEU A 109 8.89 0.41 13.04
CA LEU A 109 8.05 0.01 14.16
C LEU A 109 8.23 0.99 15.31
N LYS A 110 7.15 1.64 15.75
CA LYS A 110 7.11 2.36 17.03
C LYS A 110 6.75 1.37 18.13
N GLN A 111 7.61 1.17 19.13
CA GLN A 111 7.34 0.19 20.19
C GLN A 111 6.33 0.69 21.24
N SER A 112 6.36 1.98 21.55
CA SER A 112 5.47 2.63 22.55
C SER A 112 3.99 2.48 22.20
N ILE A 113 3.69 2.66 20.92
CA ILE A 113 2.39 2.45 20.31
C ILE A 113 2.63 1.41 19.20
N PRO A 114 2.47 0.10 19.44
CA PRO A 114 2.99 -0.98 18.59
C PRO A 114 2.47 -0.91 17.15
N LEU A 115 3.08 -0.06 16.33
CA LEU A 115 2.54 0.48 15.08
C LEU A 115 3.60 0.45 13.99
N LEU A 116 3.23 -0.12 12.85
CA LEU A 116 4.05 -0.13 11.65
C LEU A 116 3.78 1.11 10.80
N LEU A 117 4.85 1.79 10.40
CA LEU A 117 4.81 2.99 9.58
C LEU A 117 5.70 2.84 8.36
N ALA A 118 5.20 3.23 7.19
CA ALA A 118 6.00 3.40 5.98
C ALA A 118 6.23 4.90 5.74
N ARG A 119 7.46 5.38 5.90
CA ARG A 119 7.79 6.83 5.85
C ARG A 119 9.10 7.12 5.13
N ASP A 120 9.42 8.39 4.86
CA ASP A 120 10.63 8.78 4.11
C ASP A 120 11.91 8.79 4.96
N ALA A 121 11.78 8.81 6.29
CA ALA A 121 12.91 8.86 7.21
C ALA A 121 13.14 7.50 7.89
N PRO A 122 14.40 7.10 8.16
CA PRO A 122 14.73 5.89 8.92
C PRO A 122 14.21 5.98 10.36
N ALA A 123 14.37 4.90 11.13
CA ALA A 123 14.05 4.92 12.56
C ALA A 123 14.90 5.94 13.31
N ASN A 124 14.28 6.65 14.26
CA ASN A 124 14.93 7.55 15.20
C ASN A 124 15.31 6.76 16.46
N GLY A 125 16.60 6.71 16.77
CA GLY A 125 17.13 5.95 17.92
C GLY A 125 16.58 6.42 19.27
N ASP A 126 16.15 7.69 19.36
CA ASP A 126 15.70 8.29 20.61
C ASP A 126 14.23 7.96 20.96
N GLU A 127 13.43 7.45 20.01
CA GLU A 127 11.97 7.28 20.14
C GLU A 127 11.52 5.81 20.34
N ALA A 128 12.43 4.92 20.77
CA ALA A 128 12.16 3.48 20.84
C ALA A 128 11.61 2.92 19.51
N GLU A 129 12.15 3.44 18.40
CA GLU A 129 11.80 3.01 17.06
C GLU A 129 12.76 1.94 16.55
N ILE A 130 12.22 0.96 15.83
CA ILE A 130 13.02 -0.08 15.18
C ILE A 130 12.75 -0.05 13.69
N GLU A 131 13.82 0.06 12.90
CA GLU A 131 13.73 -0.11 11.46
C GLU A 131 13.67 -1.59 11.10
N ILE A 132 12.63 -1.97 10.39
CA ILE A 132 12.47 -3.32 9.85
C ILE A 132 13.06 -3.32 8.44
N ARG A 133 14.12 -4.11 8.25
CA ARG A 133 14.74 -4.31 6.94
C ARG A 133 13.68 -4.72 5.91
N LYS A 134 13.74 -4.14 4.71
CA LYS A 134 12.91 -4.53 3.56
C LYS A 134 13.38 -5.84 2.95
N ALA A 135 12.53 -6.54 2.19
CA ALA A 135 13.01 -7.64 1.37
C ALA A 135 14.02 -7.11 0.36
N ASP A 136 15.17 -7.76 0.24
CA ASP A 136 16.20 -7.39 -0.74
C ASP A 136 16.08 -8.23 -2.03
N LEU A 137 16.98 -7.96 -2.98
CA LEU A 137 16.98 -8.67 -4.26
C LEU A 137 17.38 -10.14 -4.11
N ASP A 138 18.37 -10.44 -3.27
CA ASP A 138 18.86 -11.80 -3.05
C ASP A 138 17.76 -12.70 -2.45
N GLU A 139 16.96 -12.15 -1.55
CA GLU A 139 15.79 -12.82 -0.96
C GLU A 139 14.68 -13.04 -1.99
N HIS A 140 14.42 -12.07 -2.86
CA HIS A 140 13.50 -12.30 -3.98
C HIS A 140 14.00 -13.40 -4.90
N ASP A 141 15.31 -13.49 -5.12
CA ASP A 141 15.93 -14.50 -5.99
C ASP A 141 15.91 -15.88 -5.35
N ALA A 142 16.13 -15.95 -4.03
CA ALA A 142 15.92 -17.17 -3.26
C ALA A 142 14.46 -17.66 -3.35
N ILE A 143 13.47 -16.76 -3.28
CA ILE A 143 12.06 -17.11 -3.43
C ILE A 143 11.76 -17.61 -4.86
N ARG A 144 12.38 -17.02 -5.89
CA ARG A 144 12.23 -17.48 -7.29
C ARG A 144 12.78 -18.89 -7.47
N ARG A 145 13.98 -19.17 -6.97
CA ARG A 145 14.60 -20.50 -7.00
C ARG A 145 13.75 -21.52 -6.25
N ALA A 146 13.33 -21.19 -5.02
CA ALA A 146 12.47 -22.06 -4.23
C ALA A 146 11.13 -22.37 -4.93
N PHE A 147 10.57 -21.44 -5.71
CA PHE A 147 9.37 -21.72 -6.49
C PHE A 147 9.66 -22.67 -7.67
N ALA A 148 10.79 -22.50 -8.36
CA ALA A 148 11.19 -23.40 -9.43
C ALA A 148 11.28 -24.85 -8.97
N ASP A 149 11.77 -25.08 -7.74
CA ASP A 149 11.88 -26.39 -7.11
C ASP A 149 10.50 -27.05 -6.83
N THR A 150 9.42 -26.25 -6.79
CA THR A 150 8.05 -26.77 -6.61
C THR A 150 7.37 -27.17 -7.92
N LEU A 151 7.96 -26.80 -9.07
CA LEU A 151 7.36 -27.08 -10.37
C LEU A 151 7.57 -28.54 -10.80
N PRO A 152 6.68 -29.11 -11.62
CA PRO A 152 6.93 -30.41 -12.23
C PRO A 152 8.26 -30.45 -12.99
N PRO A 153 8.99 -31.59 -13.03
CA PRO A 153 10.34 -31.66 -13.59
C PRO A 153 10.50 -31.08 -15.00
N VAL A 154 9.50 -31.28 -15.87
CA VAL A 154 9.49 -30.74 -17.24
C VAL A 154 9.45 -29.22 -17.25
N ALA A 155 8.61 -28.62 -16.39
CA ALA A 155 8.46 -27.18 -16.24
C ALA A 155 9.70 -26.54 -15.60
N ALA A 156 10.25 -27.17 -14.55
CA ALA A 156 11.49 -26.75 -13.91
C ALA A 156 12.66 -26.74 -14.92
N THR A 157 12.81 -27.80 -15.71
CA THR A 157 13.84 -27.90 -16.76
C THR A 157 13.69 -26.80 -17.82
N ALA A 158 12.46 -26.49 -18.23
CA ALA A 158 12.20 -25.42 -19.20
C ALA A 158 12.58 -24.04 -18.65
N LEU A 159 12.31 -23.81 -17.36
CA LEU A 159 12.64 -22.57 -16.67
C LEU A 159 14.15 -22.42 -16.47
N GLU A 160 14.87 -23.49 -16.10
CA GLU A 160 16.34 -23.51 -16.02
C GLU A 160 17.00 -23.22 -17.37
N ARG A 161 16.58 -23.93 -18.44
CA ARG A 161 17.18 -23.79 -19.78
C ARG A 161 17.08 -22.37 -20.36
N SER A 162 16.07 -21.62 -19.93
CA SER A 162 15.88 -20.24 -20.36
C SER A 162 16.83 -19.23 -19.67
N GLY A 163 17.63 -19.70 -18.70
CA GLY A 163 18.48 -18.85 -17.86
C GLY A 163 17.68 -17.89 -17.00
N ALA A 164 16.44 -18.25 -16.66
CA ALA A 164 15.54 -17.34 -15.97
C ALA A 164 15.87 -17.20 -14.48
N ALA A 165 16.50 -18.20 -13.86
CA ALA A 165 16.86 -18.18 -12.43
C ALA A 165 17.66 -16.92 -12.04
N ASP A 166 18.58 -16.50 -12.91
CA ASP A 166 19.43 -15.31 -12.72
C ASP A 166 18.98 -14.10 -13.55
N ALA A 167 17.84 -14.22 -14.25
CA ALA A 167 17.31 -13.13 -15.05
C ALA A 167 16.72 -12.02 -14.17
N ASP A 168 16.53 -10.82 -14.72
CA ASP A 168 15.70 -9.82 -14.07
C ASP A 168 14.24 -10.32 -13.90
N PHE A 169 13.50 -9.68 -13.01
CA PHE A 169 12.12 -10.06 -12.68
C PHE A 169 11.18 -10.07 -13.91
N ASN A 170 11.34 -9.13 -14.85
CA ASN A 170 10.46 -9.03 -16.01
C ASN A 170 10.68 -10.22 -16.95
N LYS A 171 11.95 -10.56 -17.21
CA LYS A 171 12.33 -11.72 -17.99
C LYS A 171 11.91 -13.03 -17.30
N TRP A 172 12.03 -13.12 -15.98
CA TRP A 172 11.51 -14.26 -15.20
C TRP A 172 10.01 -14.46 -15.40
N ILE A 173 9.20 -13.43 -15.19
CA ILE A 173 7.74 -13.52 -15.35
C ILE A 173 7.34 -13.83 -16.79
N ALA A 174 7.99 -13.22 -17.78
CA ALA A 174 7.74 -13.50 -19.19
C ALA A 174 8.04 -14.96 -19.55
N THR A 175 9.12 -15.50 -18.99
CA THR A 175 9.50 -16.90 -19.17
C THR A 175 8.50 -17.82 -18.50
N LEU A 176 8.15 -17.56 -17.23
CA LEU A 176 7.19 -18.37 -16.48
C LEU A 176 5.86 -18.48 -17.24
N ARG A 177 5.34 -17.36 -17.77
CA ARG A 177 4.12 -17.34 -18.59
C ARG A 177 4.19 -18.25 -19.81
N ARG A 178 5.36 -18.32 -20.46
CA ARG A 178 5.55 -19.07 -21.71
C ARG A 178 5.83 -20.54 -21.45
N ALA A 179 6.73 -20.82 -20.52
CA ALA A 179 7.23 -22.16 -20.23
C ALA A 179 6.24 -22.97 -19.37
N VAL A 180 5.47 -22.30 -18.52
CA VAL A 180 4.54 -22.93 -17.58
C VAL A 180 3.21 -22.15 -17.55
N PRO A 181 2.37 -22.26 -18.60
CA PRO A 181 1.09 -21.58 -18.65
C PRO A 181 0.22 -21.91 -17.43
N GLY A 182 -0.41 -20.89 -16.85
CA GLY A 182 -1.24 -21.03 -15.64
C GLY A 182 -0.50 -20.83 -14.31
N SER A 183 0.82 -21.09 -14.25
CA SER A 183 1.59 -21.03 -12.98
C SER A 183 1.87 -19.62 -12.47
N VAL A 184 1.47 -18.56 -13.19
CA VAL A 184 1.61 -17.18 -12.72
C VAL A 184 0.77 -16.92 -11.47
N ARG A 185 -0.40 -17.55 -11.38
CA ARG A 185 -1.25 -17.45 -10.19
C ARG A 185 -0.57 -18.09 -8.99
N ASP A 186 -0.08 -19.32 -9.18
CA ASP A 186 0.60 -20.09 -8.13
C ASP A 186 1.87 -19.39 -7.67
N TRP A 187 2.63 -18.81 -8.60
CA TRP A 187 3.77 -17.95 -8.29
C TRP A 187 3.38 -16.75 -7.42
N GLY A 188 2.30 -16.06 -7.78
CA GLY A 188 1.82 -14.90 -7.03
C GLY A 188 1.47 -15.25 -5.57
N GLU A 189 0.82 -16.41 -5.37
CA GLU A 189 0.48 -16.94 -4.06
C GLU A 189 1.71 -17.39 -3.27
N PHE A 190 2.58 -18.18 -3.89
CA PHE A 190 3.83 -18.66 -3.28
C PHE A 190 4.73 -17.51 -2.85
N ARG A 191 4.97 -16.54 -3.74
CA ARG A 191 5.78 -15.35 -3.45
C ARG A 191 5.21 -14.58 -2.26
N ARG A 192 3.88 -14.39 -2.23
CA ARG A 192 3.20 -13.69 -1.14
C ARG A 192 3.42 -14.40 0.20
N GLN A 193 3.21 -15.71 0.22
CA GLN A 193 3.41 -16.53 1.42
C GLN A 193 4.86 -16.43 1.93
N LYS A 194 5.85 -16.60 1.04
CA LYS A 194 7.28 -16.56 1.42
C LYS A 194 7.71 -15.19 1.94
N LEU A 195 7.22 -14.10 1.35
CA LEU A 195 7.48 -12.75 1.86
C LEU A 195 6.82 -12.51 3.23
N ALA A 196 5.61 -13.05 3.45
CA ALA A 196 4.96 -12.95 4.76
C ALA A 196 5.70 -13.77 5.82
N GLU A 197 6.20 -14.96 5.48
CA GLU A 197 7.08 -15.77 6.34
C GLU A 197 8.37 -15.03 6.69
N LEU A 198 9.03 -14.42 5.70
CA LEU A 198 10.22 -13.60 5.90
C LEU A 198 9.97 -12.43 6.85
N PHE A 199 8.85 -11.72 6.69
CA PHE A 199 8.46 -10.65 7.60
C PHE A 199 8.28 -11.18 9.03
N ARG A 200 7.54 -12.28 9.20
CA ARG A 200 7.31 -12.90 10.52
C ARG A 200 8.62 -13.25 11.20
N SER A 201 9.57 -13.84 10.45
CA SER A 201 10.91 -14.14 10.97
C SER A 201 11.58 -12.89 11.51
N ARG A 202 11.61 -11.80 10.73
CA ARG A 202 12.22 -10.54 11.17
C ARG A 202 11.59 -9.98 12.43
N ILE A 203 10.26 -10.05 12.57
CA ILE A 203 9.60 -9.60 13.80
C ILE A 203 9.95 -10.48 14.99
N MET A 204 10.05 -11.79 14.80
CA MET A 204 10.50 -12.73 15.85
C MET A 204 11.94 -12.43 16.29
N ASP A 205 12.82 -12.17 15.34
CA ASP A 205 14.25 -11.94 15.58
C ASP A 205 14.53 -10.62 16.32
N ILE A 206 13.60 -9.65 16.31
CA ILE A 206 13.73 -8.39 17.07
C ILE A 206 13.59 -8.63 18.59
N GLY A 207 12.96 -9.74 19.02
CA GLY A 207 12.80 -10.03 20.45
C GLY A 207 11.75 -9.17 21.16
N LEU A 208 10.68 -8.79 20.45
CA LEU A 208 9.57 -8.02 21.01
C LEU A 208 8.76 -8.84 22.02
N SER A 209 8.00 -8.16 22.89
CA SER A 209 7.04 -8.84 23.75
C SER A 209 5.95 -9.53 22.91
N PRO A 210 5.37 -10.66 23.38
CA PRO A 210 4.34 -11.39 22.62
C PRO A 210 3.13 -10.52 22.22
N ALA A 211 2.76 -9.57 23.08
CA ALA A 211 1.65 -8.64 22.81
C ALA A 211 1.97 -7.70 21.63
N ILE A 212 3.14 -7.06 21.64
CA ILE A 212 3.59 -6.18 20.56
C ILE A 212 3.76 -6.97 19.27
N GLN A 213 4.39 -8.14 19.34
CA GLN A 213 4.56 -9.02 18.19
C GLN A 213 3.21 -9.38 17.55
N SER A 214 2.22 -9.80 18.35
CA SER A 214 0.88 -10.12 17.85
C SER A 214 0.21 -8.91 17.18
N ALA A 215 0.30 -7.73 17.77
CA ALA A 215 -0.26 -6.49 17.20
C ALA A 215 0.38 -6.15 15.84
N VAL A 216 1.70 -6.24 15.74
CA VAL A 216 2.48 -5.95 14.52
C VAL A 216 2.17 -6.96 13.41
N LEU A 217 2.06 -8.25 13.73
CA LEU A 217 1.69 -9.28 12.76
C LEU A 217 0.23 -9.17 12.30
N GLY A 218 -0.66 -8.71 13.17
CA GLY A 218 -2.03 -8.35 12.80
C GLY A 218 -2.07 -7.23 11.77
N GLN A 219 -1.27 -6.18 11.97
CA GLN A 219 -1.12 -5.07 11.02
C GLN A 219 -0.57 -5.52 9.67
N LEU A 220 0.45 -6.39 9.66
CA LEU A 220 0.98 -6.97 8.42
C LEU A 220 -0.12 -7.72 7.65
N THR A 221 -0.89 -8.55 8.35
CA THR A 221 -1.96 -9.36 7.72
C THR A 221 -3.04 -8.46 7.12
N ALA A 222 -3.39 -7.36 7.81
CA ALA A 222 -4.30 -6.35 7.28
C ALA A 222 -3.71 -5.62 6.07
N ALA A 223 -2.43 -5.24 6.13
CA ALA A 223 -1.66 -4.60 5.07
C ALA A 223 -1.60 -5.43 3.79
N GLU A 224 -1.27 -6.71 3.92
CA GLU A 224 -1.24 -7.68 2.82
C GLU A 224 -2.62 -7.77 2.15
N ARG A 225 -3.68 -8.03 2.92
CA ARG A 225 -5.05 -8.13 2.39
C ARG A 225 -5.49 -6.85 1.67
N GLY A 226 -5.16 -5.70 2.24
CA GLY A 226 -5.46 -4.39 1.65
C GLY A 226 -4.79 -4.19 0.29
N ALA A 227 -3.50 -4.54 0.17
CA ALA A 227 -2.74 -4.39 -1.07
C ALA A 227 -3.32 -5.25 -2.22
N TYR A 228 -3.68 -6.51 -1.94
CA TYR A 228 -4.23 -7.41 -2.96
C TYR A 228 -5.70 -7.13 -3.30
N SER A 229 -6.51 -6.69 -2.33
CA SER A 229 -7.89 -6.26 -2.58
C SER A 229 -7.95 -5.02 -3.49
N ALA A 230 -7.05 -4.05 -3.25
CA ALA A 230 -6.95 -2.86 -4.08
C ALA A 230 -6.57 -3.19 -5.54
N TYR A 231 -5.64 -4.14 -5.73
CA TYR A 231 -5.25 -4.61 -7.06
C TYR A 231 -6.44 -5.24 -7.81
N ALA A 232 -7.18 -6.14 -7.15
CA ALA A 232 -8.35 -6.79 -7.74
C ALA A 232 -9.47 -5.81 -8.11
N LYS A 233 -9.63 -4.72 -7.36
CA LYS A 233 -10.58 -3.64 -7.68
C LYS A 233 -10.10 -2.78 -8.85
N ALA A 234 -8.80 -2.44 -8.91
CA ALA A 234 -8.22 -1.66 -9.99
C ALA A 234 -8.33 -2.35 -11.35
N THR A 235 -8.21 -3.68 -11.39
CA THR A 235 -8.40 -4.48 -12.62
C THR A 235 -9.85 -4.58 -13.09
N LYS A 236 -10.84 -4.25 -12.24
CA LYS A 236 -12.27 -4.32 -12.56
C LYS A 236 -12.87 -2.98 -13.01
N LEU A 237 -12.17 -1.87 -12.81
CA LEU A 237 -12.65 -0.57 -13.28
C LEU A 237 -12.42 -0.45 -14.80
N PRO A 238 -13.45 -0.18 -15.62
CA PRO A 238 -13.25 0.15 -17.01
C PRO A 238 -12.40 1.42 -17.07
N ARG A 239 -11.21 1.29 -17.63
CA ARG A 239 -10.23 2.37 -17.78
C ARG A 239 -10.85 3.46 -18.67
N ARG A 240 -11.52 4.44 -18.05
CA ARG A 240 -12.04 5.62 -18.75
C ARG A 240 -10.87 6.29 -19.46
N ALA A 241 -10.89 6.24 -20.79
CA ALA A 241 -9.89 6.85 -21.64
C ALA A 241 -9.91 8.37 -21.42
N SER A 242 -8.88 8.88 -20.76
CA SER A 242 -8.57 10.30 -20.73
C SER A 242 -8.01 10.70 -22.10
N SER A 243 -8.81 11.47 -22.83
CA SER A 243 -8.47 12.11 -24.10
C SER A 243 -7.47 13.24 -23.90
N SER A 244 -6.42 13.27 -24.73
CA SER A 244 -6.00 14.47 -25.47
C SER A 244 -4.85 14.15 -26.43
N ALA A 245 -5.01 14.59 -27.68
CA ALA A 245 -3.97 14.83 -28.69
C ALA A 245 -3.17 13.67 -29.34
N GLY A 246 -3.65 12.41 -29.31
CA GLY A 246 -3.00 11.29 -30.04
C GLY A 246 -3.94 10.28 -30.71
N ALA A 247 -5.21 10.66 -30.94
CA ALA A 247 -6.32 9.71 -31.12
C ALA A 247 -6.24 8.81 -32.37
N LYS A 248 -5.65 9.26 -33.48
CA LYS A 248 -5.60 8.45 -34.72
C LYS A 248 -4.58 7.31 -34.63
N ASP A 249 -3.40 7.56 -34.06
CA ASP A 249 -2.37 6.53 -33.90
C ASP A 249 -2.71 5.55 -32.75
N THR A 250 -3.37 6.07 -31.72
CA THR A 250 -3.85 5.25 -30.59
C THR A 250 -4.90 4.24 -31.02
N PHE A 251 -5.82 4.61 -31.92
CA PHE A 251 -6.84 3.68 -32.42
C PHE A 251 -6.25 2.61 -33.34
N ALA A 252 -5.32 2.97 -34.23
CA ALA A 252 -4.62 2.00 -35.08
C ALA A 252 -3.77 1.02 -34.26
N ARG A 253 -3.14 1.50 -33.18
CA ARG A 253 -2.40 0.65 -32.24
C ARG A 253 -3.32 -0.23 -31.40
N ALA A 254 -4.44 0.32 -30.89
CA ALA A 254 -5.43 -0.43 -30.14
C ALA A 254 -6.05 -1.55 -31.00
N ARG A 255 -6.42 -1.24 -32.26
CA ARG A 255 -6.90 -2.23 -33.22
C ARG A 255 -5.88 -3.35 -33.44
N ARG A 256 -4.60 -3.02 -33.68
CA ARG A 256 -3.53 -4.03 -33.82
C ARG A 256 -3.37 -4.91 -32.59
N LEU A 257 -3.47 -4.34 -31.39
CA LEU A 257 -3.36 -5.09 -30.13
C LEU A 257 -4.59 -5.98 -29.89
N VAL A 258 -5.78 -5.54 -30.26
CA VAL A 258 -7.00 -6.35 -30.16
C VAL A 258 -6.92 -7.54 -31.14
N HIS A 259 -6.49 -7.33 -32.38
CA HIS A 259 -6.30 -8.43 -33.33
C HIS A 259 -5.26 -9.43 -32.82
N ALA A 260 -4.09 -8.96 -32.38
CA ALA A 260 -3.07 -9.84 -31.83
C ALA A 260 -3.53 -10.60 -30.57
N ALA A 261 -4.42 -10.00 -29.76
CA ALA A 261 -5.00 -10.69 -28.61
C ALA A 261 -6.01 -11.76 -29.04
N VAL A 262 -6.87 -11.46 -30.01
CA VAL A 262 -7.86 -12.40 -30.57
C VAL A 262 -7.16 -13.60 -31.24
N ASP A 263 -6.07 -13.37 -31.96
CA ASP A 263 -5.28 -14.43 -32.62
C ASP A 263 -4.63 -15.41 -31.63
N LEU A 264 -4.47 -15.00 -30.37
CA LEU A 264 -3.88 -15.82 -29.30
C LEU A 264 -4.94 -16.48 -28.40
N MET A 265 -6.24 -16.20 -28.62
CA MET A 265 -7.31 -16.76 -27.81
C MET A 265 -7.70 -18.16 -28.30
N THR A 266 -7.98 -19.04 -27.34
CA THR A 266 -8.54 -20.37 -27.60
C THR A 266 -10.02 -20.28 -27.99
N LEU A 267 -10.56 -21.34 -28.60
CA LEU A 267 -11.96 -21.38 -29.06
C LEU A 267 -12.96 -21.12 -27.90
N ASP A 268 -12.66 -21.61 -26.70
CA ASP A 268 -13.52 -21.39 -25.53
C ASP A 268 -13.45 -19.96 -25.01
N GLU A 269 -12.29 -19.29 -25.10
CA GLU A 269 -12.16 -17.87 -24.75
C GLU A 269 -12.90 -16.99 -25.76
N LEU A 270 -12.84 -17.31 -27.06
CA LEU A 270 -13.59 -16.61 -28.10
C LEU A 270 -15.10 -16.65 -27.85
N ARG A 271 -15.63 -17.79 -27.36
CA ARG A 271 -17.06 -17.95 -27.00
C ARG A 271 -17.51 -17.05 -25.86
N THR A 272 -16.58 -16.58 -25.02
CA THR A 272 -16.91 -15.70 -23.89
C THR A 272 -16.89 -14.21 -24.25
N ILE A 273 -16.39 -13.85 -25.44
CA ILE A 273 -16.36 -12.46 -25.89
C ILE A 273 -17.79 -12.00 -26.18
N ARG A 274 -18.24 -10.96 -25.46
CA ARG A 274 -19.52 -10.30 -25.73
C ARG A 274 -19.33 -9.25 -26.81
N LEU A 275 -19.65 -9.61 -28.05
CA LEU A 275 -19.66 -8.68 -29.17
C LEU A 275 -21.05 -8.02 -29.32
N PRO A 276 -21.12 -6.71 -29.58
CA PRO A 276 -22.39 -6.07 -29.94
C PRO A 276 -22.92 -6.65 -31.26
N LEU A 277 -24.14 -7.20 -31.25
CA LEU A 277 -24.72 -7.92 -32.39
C LEU A 277 -24.79 -7.08 -33.67
N GLY A 278 -25.00 -5.76 -33.57
CA GLY A 278 -25.02 -4.86 -34.72
C GLY A 278 -23.72 -4.85 -35.51
N VAL A 279 -22.56 -4.95 -34.84
CA VAL A 279 -21.25 -4.99 -35.50
C VAL A 279 -21.04 -6.31 -36.25
N VAL A 280 -21.64 -7.40 -35.78
CA VAL A 280 -21.58 -8.72 -36.43
C VAL A 280 -22.45 -8.72 -37.69
N LEU A 281 -23.67 -8.17 -37.60
CA LEU A 281 -24.60 -8.11 -38.72
C LEU A 281 -24.13 -7.17 -39.84
N ASP A 282 -23.42 -6.10 -39.50
CA ASP A 282 -22.84 -5.18 -40.49
C ASP A 282 -21.64 -5.81 -41.22
N ALA A 283 -20.89 -6.71 -40.57
CA ALA A 283 -19.75 -7.42 -41.18
C ALA A 283 -20.16 -8.62 -42.05
N ASP A 284 -21.39 -9.14 -41.87
CA ASP A 284 -21.95 -10.28 -42.64
C ASP A 284 -22.67 -9.83 -43.93
N ARG A 285 -22.79 -8.51 -44.15
CA ARG A 285 -23.48 -7.90 -45.30
C ARG A 285 -22.56 -7.47 -46.44
N ASP A 286 -21.24 -7.64 -46.28
CA ASP A 286 -20.22 -7.51 -47.32
C ASP A 286 -19.79 -8.91 -47.82
#